data_AF-A0A8W8HT87-F1
#
_entry.id   AF-A0A8W8HT87-F1
#
_cell.length_a   1.000
_cell.length_b   1.000
_cell.length_c   1.000
_cell.angle_alpha   90.00
_cell.angle_beta   90.00
_cell.angle_gamma   90.00
#
_symmetry.space_group_name_H-M   'P 1'
#
loop_
_entity.id
_entity.type
_entity.pdbx_description
1 polymer ?
#
loop_
_entity_poly.entity_id
_entity_poly.type
_entity_poly.pdbx_seq_one_letter_code
_entity_poly.pdbx_strand_id
1 'polypeptide(L)'
;VLPGQMRLRVLNQSVLTERFSRLHTLGVFQMDQGTCLINTKMLQEKVFKSLMDKTLSITEDSLKRKGYNVTRGSKPPTMNIKISSNLPFPIDVDFVPGLYLGDEAVLIPDSVTTHPGSIRMNFPRFGLMKWISKENPRMREQDKDVIWRNCSSSYERYMFDMCLNNRERLYIVTACRIMKAVVKTLRKRQNHAANLLTSYHLKTIAMYCIEFLTVPTVAPPDFHLGGVREALGYFLKFLKLVFDKETLPEFFLGNEYLGKIFPDSYFANAHKKYNLFAKENPRQVEAAKYGFGGMEAILEGCYTYASLNESVIRCFENRVLRM
;
A
#
# COMPACT_ATOMS: atom_id res chain seq x y z
N VAL A 1 9.23 17.08 2.50
CA VAL A 1 8.60 15.95 1.79
C VAL A 1 8.14 14.93 2.83
N LEU A 2 6.91 14.41 2.74
CA LEU A 2 6.39 13.45 3.73
C LEU A 2 7.19 12.13 3.69
N PRO A 3 7.17 11.30 4.75
CA PRO A 3 7.82 9.99 4.70
C PRO A 3 7.35 9.15 3.49
N GLY A 4 8.27 8.43 2.86
CA GLY A 4 8.00 7.63 1.66
C GLY A 4 7.81 8.44 0.37
N GLN A 5 7.87 9.77 0.43
CA GLN A 5 7.87 10.63 -0.76
C GLN A 5 9.29 11.12 -1.09
N MET A 6 9.53 11.44 -2.36
CA MET A 6 10.82 11.95 -2.86
C MET A 6 10.62 12.92 -4.02
N ARG A 7 11.68 13.64 -4.36
CA ARG A 7 11.79 14.48 -5.57
C ARG A 7 12.89 13.90 -6.44
N LEU A 8 12.67 13.81 -7.73
CA LEU A 8 13.66 13.29 -8.67
C LEU A 8 14.32 14.43 -9.41
N ARG A 9 15.62 14.59 -9.18
CA ARG A 9 16.48 15.56 -9.85
C ARG A 9 16.93 15.02 -11.20
N VAL A 10 16.87 15.89 -12.20
CA VAL A 10 17.48 15.68 -13.51
C VAL A 10 18.93 16.17 -13.46
N LEU A 11 19.88 15.29 -13.74
CA LEU A 11 21.32 15.64 -13.74
C LEU A 11 21.81 16.19 -15.08
N ASN A 12 21.33 15.65 -16.21
CA ASN A 12 21.76 16.01 -17.57
C ASN A 12 20.62 16.68 -18.35
N GLN A 13 20.20 17.87 -17.91
CA GLN A 13 19.03 18.55 -18.48
C GLN A 13 19.18 18.87 -19.98
N SER A 14 20.35 19.33 -20.41
CA SER A 14 20.62 19.67 -21.82
C SER A 14 20.39 18.46 -22.74
N VAL A 15 20.98 17.32 -22.39
CA VAL A 15 20.83 16.05 -23.13
C VAL A 15 19.38 15.59 -23.16
N LEU A 16 18.65 15.67 -22.04
CA LEU A 16 17.23 15.28 -22.02
C LEU A 16 16.36 16.23 -22.83
N THR A 17 16.67 17.52 -22.83
CA THR A 17 15.92 18.52 -23.59
C THR A 17 16.13 18.36 -25.09
N GLU A 18 17.36 18.05 -25.51
CA GLU A 18 17.66 17.74 -26.91
C GLU A 18 17.00 16.44 -27.35
N ARG A 19 17.23 15.34 -26.61
CA ARG A 19 16.76 14.00 -26.98
C ARG A 19 15.24 13.84 -26.83
N PHE A 20 14.64 14.53 -25.86
CA PHE A 20 13.22 14.47 -25.55
C PHE A 20 12.58 15.86 -25.56
N SER A 21 12.83 16.62 -26.65
CA SER A 21 12.31 17.97 -26.85
C SER A 21 10.80 18.09 -26.61
N ARG A 22 10.03 17.08 -27.02
CA ARG A 22 8.58 17.04 -26.76
C ARG A 22 8.23 16.97 -25.26
N LEU A 23 8.99 16.24 -24.45
CA LEU A 23 8.76 16.19 -22.99
C LEU A 23 9.08 17.55 -22.35
N HIS A 24 10.14 18.21 -22.83
CA HIS A 24 10.47 19.56 -22.41
C HIS A 24 9.35 20.56 -22.77
N THR A 25 8.88 20.58 -24.01
CA THR A 25 7.77 21.45 -24.46
C THR A 25 6.48 21.18 -23.69
N LEU A 26 6.25 19.94 -23.25
CA LEU A 26 5.12 19.56 -22.41
C LEU A 26 5.31 19.93 -20.92
N GLY A 27 6.42 20.57 -20.53
CA GLY A 27 6.67 20.97 -19.15
C GLY A 27 6.94 19.81 -18.18
N VAL A 28 7.39 18.66 -18.70
CA VAL A 28 7.77 17.51 -17.85
C VAL A 28 9.02 17.81 -17.01
N PHE A 29 9.91 18.65 -17.51
CA PHE A 29 11.09 19.12 -16.80
C PHE A 29 10.83 20.52 -16.26
N GLN A 30 10.79 20.66 -14.93
CA GLN A 30 10.47 21.91 -14.24
C GLN A 30 11.67 22.39 -13.44
N MET A 31 12.01 23.67 -13.57
CA MET A 31 13.01 24.32 -12.73
C MET A 31 12.39 24.77 -11.40
N ASP A 32 13.03 24.42 -10.29
CA ASP A 32 12.71 24.90 -8.94
C ASP A 32 14.01 25.26 -8.22
N GLN A 33 14.18 26.54 -7.88
CA GLN A 33 15.36 27.04 -7.15
C GLN A 33 16.70 26.55 -7.71
N GLY A 34 16.88 26.62 -9.04
CA GLY A 34 18.10 26.16 -9.73
C GLY A 34 18.23 24.64 -9.89
N THR A 35 17.25 23.85 -9.42
CA THR A 35 17.21 22.40 -9.61
C THR A 35 16.16 22.02 -10.65
N CYS A 36 16.57 21.25 -11.67
CA CYS A 36 15.65 20.66 -12.63
C CYS A 36 15.02 19.38 -12.04
N LEU A 37 13.69 19.32 -11.98
CA LEU A 37 12.91 18.22 -11.42
C LEU A 37 11.93 17.67 -12.45
N ILE A 38 11.49 16.42 -12.24
CA ILE A 38 10.44 15.83 -13.07
C ILE A 38 9.06 16.20 -12.51
N ASN A 39 8.28 16.95 -13.29
CA ASN A 39 6.89 17.26 -13.01
C ASN A 39 6.00 16.02 -13.29
N THR A 40 5.61 15.35 -12.22
CA THR A 40 4.80 14.12 -12.22
C THR A 40 3.38 14.34 -12.75
N LYS A 41 2.79 15.51 -12.55
CA LYS A 41 1.46 15.84 -13.09
C LYS A 41 1.51 15.95 -14.60
N MET A 42 2.48 16.69 -15.15
CA MET A 42 2.65 16.82 -16.60
C MET A 42 3.02 15.48 -17.23
N LEU A 43 3.90 14.71 -16.58
CA LEU A 43 4.24 13.37 -17.05
C LEU A 43 3.01 12.44 -17.10
N GLN A 44 2.18 12.42 -16.06
CA GLN A 44 0.96 11.60 -16.04
C GLN A 44 -0.08 12.11 -17.06
N GLU A 45 -0.47 13.39 -16.98
CA GLU A 45 -1.63 13.93 -17.71
C GLU A 45 -1.33 14.23 -19.19
N LYS A 46 -0.08 14.59 -19.55
CA LYS A 46 0.26 14.91 -20.94
C LYS A 46 0.91 13.76 -21.68
N VAL A 47 1.66 12.89 -21.00
CA VAL A 47 2.41 11.81 -21.65
C VAL A 47 1.64 10.50 -21.53
N PHE A 48 1.52 9.96 -20.31
CA PHE A 48 0.94 8.63 -20.11
C PHE A 48 -0.54 8.55 -20.47
N LYS A 49 -1.33 9.56 -20.10
CA LYS A 49 -2.74 9.63 -20.47
C LYS A 49 -2.93 9.75 -21.99
N SER A 50 -2.08 10.53 -22.67
CA SER A 50 -2.14 10.64 -24.13
C SER A 50 -1.81 9.32 -24.82
N LEU A 51 -0.85 8.55 -24.30
CA LEU A 51 -0.56 7.20 -24.79
C LEU A 51 -1.74 6.26 -24.59
N MET A 52 -2.34 6.24 -23.39
CA MET A 52 -3.53 5.45 -23.10
C MET A 52 -4.69 5.80 -24.03
N ASP A 53 -4.92 7.09 -24.28
CA ASP A 53 -5.99 7.59 -25.15
C ASP A 53 -5.80 7.15 -26.60
N LYS A 54 -4.56 7.24 -27.10
CA LYS A 54 -4.21 6.76 -28.44
C LYS A 54 -4.38 5.25 -28.57
N THR A 55 -4.00 4.48 -27.56
CA THR A 55 -4.20 3.03 -27.57
C THR A 55 -5.69 2.68 -27.54
N LEU A 56 -6.47 3.35 -26.69
CA LEU A 56 -7.91 3.13 -26.60
C LEU A 56 -8.62 3.47 -27.90
N SER A 57 -8.31 4.60 -28.55
CA SER A 57 -8.93 5.00 -29.81
C SER A 57 -8.70 3.98 -30.94
N ILE A 58 -7.55 3.29 -30.94
CA ILE A 58 -7.26 2.21 -31.91
C ILE A 58 -8.16 0.99 -31.65
N THR A 59 -8.49 0.71 -30.40
CA THR A 59 -9.23 -0.50 -30.00
C THR A 59 -10.73 -0.30 -29.81
N GLU A 60 -11.20 0.95 -29.75
CA GLU A 60 -12.55 1.31 -29.33
C GLU A 60 -13.64 0.67 -30.20
N ASP A 61 -13.50 0.73 -31.53
CA ASP A 61 -14.47 0.15 -32.46
C ASP A 61 -14.53 -1.37 -32.38
N SER A 62 -13.41 -2.03 -32.08
CA SER A 62 -13.37 -3.48 -31.88
C SER A 62 -14.09 -3.88 -30.60
N LEU A 63 -13.85 -3.13 -29.52
CA LEU A 63 -14.46 -3.37 -28.22
C LEU A 63 -15.97 -3.09 -28.25
N LYS A 64 -16.39 -1.98 -28.88
CA LYS A 64 -17.82 -1.66 -29.09
C LYS A 64 -18.53 -2.73 -29.91
N ARG A 65 -17.91 -3.24 -30.99
CA ARG A 65 -18.49 -4.32 -31.81
C ARG A 65 -18.67 -5.62 -31.03
N LYS A 66 -17.81 -5.90 -30.05
CA LYS A 66 -17.96 -7.03 -29.11
C LYS A 66 -18.95 -6.73 -27.97
N GLY A 67 -19.59 -5.56 -28.01
CA GLY A 67 -20.53 -5.11 -27.00
C GLY A 67 -19.86 -4.76 -25.67
N TYR A 68 -18.60 -4.31 -25.66
CA TYR A 68 -17.94 -3.76 -24.48
C TYR A 68 -18.05 -2.24 -24.47
N ASN A 69 -18.43 -1.68 -23.31
CA ASN A 69 -18.32 -0.25 -23.03
C ASN A 69 -17.07 0.00 -22.20
N VAL A 70 -16.23 0.92 -22.66
CA VAL A 70 -14.95 1.25 -22.04
C VAL A 70 -14.96 2.71 -21.62
N THR A 71 -14.78 2.97 -20.33
CA THR A 71 -14.60 4.33 -19.80
C THR A 71 -13.23 4.45 -19.14
N ARG A 72 -12.70 5.67 -19.10
CA ARG A 72 -11.39 5.96 -18.52
C ARG A 72 -11.47 7.05 -17.46
N GLY A 73 -10.55 7.02 -16.52
CA GLY A 73 -10.32 8.09 -15.57
C GLY A 73 -8.84 8.25 -15.26
N SER A 74 -8.49 9.36 -14.62
CA SER A 74 -7.13 9.63 -14.16
C SER A 74 -7.19 10.27 -12.78
N LYS A 75 -6.49 9.69 -11.80
CA LYS A 75 -6.33 10.18 -10.43
C LYS A 75 -4.96 9.74 -9.90
N PRO A 76 -4.08 10.63 -9.43
CA PRO A 76 -2.71 10.27 -9.06
C PRO A 76 -2.65 9.17 -7.97
N PRO A 77 -1.86 8.09 -8.14
CA PRO A 77 -0.87 7.84 -9.22
C PRO A 77 -1.41 7.02 -10.41
N THR A 78 -2.72 6.87 -10.50
CA THR A 78 -3.43 5.90 -11.32
C THR A 78 -4.10 6.52 -12.54
N MET A 79 -4.13 5.79 -13.65
CA MET A 79 -5.09 5.97 -14.74
C MET A 79 -5.93 4.70 -14.80
N ASN A 80 -7.25 4.82 -14.75
CA ASN A 80 -8.13 3.65 -14.64
C ASN A 80 -8.92 3.43 -15.92
N ILE A 81 -9.13 2.17 -16.28
CA ILE A 81 -9.99 1.73 -17.39
C ILE A 81 -11.08 0.83 -16.83
N LYS A 82 -12.33 1.15 -17.11
CA LYS A 82 -13.51 0.37 -16.71
C LYS A 82 -14.18 -0.25 -17.92
N ILE A 83 -14.45 -1.55 -17.84
CA ILE A 83 -15.11 -2.35 -18.88
C ILE A 83 -16.37 -2.98 -18.27
N SER A 84 -17.56 -2.67 -18.77
CA SER A 84 -18.80 -3.01 -18.06
C SER A 84 -19.88 -3.75 -18.86
N SER A 85 -19.79 -3.82 -20.19
CA SER A 85 -20.86 -4.41 -21.01
C SER A 85 -20.53 -5.87 -21.38
N ASN A 86 -21.54 -6.75 -21.41
CA ASN A 86 -21.41 -8.20 -21.63
C ASN A 86 -20.57 -9.00 -20.61
N LEU A 87 -20.33 -8.46 -19.41
CA LEU A 87 -19.62 -9.17 -18.34
C LEU A 87 -20.53 -9.39 -17.13
N PRO A 88 -20.37 -10.50 -16.38
CA PRO A 88 -21.12 -10.75 -15.14
C PRO A 88 -20.79 -9.72 -14.04
N PHE A 89 -19.67 -9.01 -14.17
CA PHE A 89 -19.27 -7.90 -13.32
C PHE A 89 -18.37 -6.93 -14.12
N PRO A 90 -18.40 -5.62 -13.80
CA PRO A 90 -17.49 -4.68 -14.43
C PRO A 90 -16.04 -4.98 -14.03
N ILE A 91 -15.12 -4.91 -14.98
CA ILE A 91 -13.68 -4.97 -14.75
C ILE A 91 -13.19 -3.53 -14.60
N ASP A 92 -12.46 -3.24 -13.52
CA ASP A 92 -11.78 -1.96 -13.28
C ASP A 92 -10.27 -2.25 -13.21
N VAL A 93 -9.51 -1.66 -14.12
CA VAL A 93 -8.06 -1.85 -14.23
C VAL A 93 -7.36 -0.54 -13.95
N ASP A 94 -6.56 -0.53 -12.89
CA ASP A 94 -5.71 0.58 -12.51
C ASP A 94 -4.33 0.44 -13.17
N PHE A 95 -4.00 1.35 -14.09
CA PHE A 95 -2.66 1.53 -14.63
C PHE A 95 -1.90 2.50 -13.75
N VAL A 96 -0.79 2.06 -13.18
CA VAL A 96 0.04 2.86 -12.28
C VAL A 96 1.45 2.93 -12.86
N PRO A 97 1.77 3.94 -13.69
CA PRO A 97 3.12 4.06 -14.24
C PRO A 97 4.10 4.40 -13.11
N GLY A 98 5.24 3.73 -13.13
CA GLY A 98 6.32 3.93 -12.16
C GLY A 98 7.64 4.10 -12.88
N LEU A 99 8.48 4.99 -12.36
CA LEU A 99 9.87 5.07 -12.78
C LEU A 99 10.66 3.99 -12.04
N TYR A 100 11.37 3.15 -12.79
CA TYR A 100 12.29 2.18 -12.21
C TYR A 100 13.51 2.89 -11.63
N LEU A 101 13.82 2.62 -10.36
CA LEU A 101 14.89 3.27 -9.61
C LEU A 101 16.10 2.36 -9.38
N GLY A 102 16.07 1.13 -9.89
CA GLY A 102 17.09 0.11 -9.68
C GLY A 102 16.57 -1.08 -8.87
N ASP A 103 17.34 -2.16 -8.91
CA ASP A 103 17.13 -3.36 -8.09
C ASP A 103 17.91 -3.25 -6.79
N GLU A 104 17.33 -3.81 -5.75
CA GLU A 104 17.94 -3.92 -4.45
C GLU A 104 18.10 -5.40 -4.09
N ALA A 105 19.34 -5.83 -3.90
CA ALA A 105 19.63 -7.21 -3.55
C ALA A 105 19.67 -7.36 -2.03
N VAL A 106 18.69 -8.08 -1.48
CA VAL A 106 18.51 -8.29 -0.04
C VAL A 106 18.76 -9.76 0.29
N LEU A 107 19.54 -10.03 1.34
CA LEU A 107 19.71 -11.38 1.88
C LEU A 107 18.63 -11.61 2.94
N ILE A 108 17.61 -12.40 2.59
CA ILE A 108 16.52 -12.74 3.51
C ILE A 108 17.01 -13.83 4.47
N PRO A 109 16.92 -13.61 5.80
CA PRO A 109 17.37 -14.59 6.79
C PRO A 109 16.60 -15.91 6.72
N ASP A 110 17.27 -17.02 6.99
CA ASP A 110 16.69 -18.37 7.05
C ASP A 110 15.47 -18.47 7.98
N SER A 111 15.50 -17.77 9.12
CA SER A 111 14.40 -17.68 10.08
C SER A 111 13.10 -17.09 9.49
N VAL A 112 13.19 -16.32 8.41
CA VAL A 112 12.05 -15.67 7.77
C VAL A 112 11.48 -16.54 6.64
N THR A 113 12.34 -17.26 5.92
CA THR A 113 12.01 -18.08 4.76
C THR A 113 11.66 -19.51 5.14
N THR A 114 11.00 -20.24 4.23
CA THR A 114 10.75 -21.69 4.36
C THR A 114 11.84 -22.54 3.71
N HIS A 115 12.84 -21.92 3.07
CA HIS A 115 13.98 -22.57 2.44
C HIS A 115 15.12 -22.80 3.45
N PRO A 116 15.91 -23.89 3.29
CA PRO A 116 17.13 -24.06 4.05
C PRO A 116 18.15 -22.96 3.75
N GLY A 117 18.57 -22.23 4.77
CA GLY A 117 19.54 -21.15 4.64
C GLY A 117 18.95 -19.82 4.17
N SER A 118 19.77 -18.78 4.26
CA SER A 118 19.39 -17.43 3.83
C SER A 118 19.35 -17.35 2.31
N ILE A 119 18.36 -16.64 1.76
CA ILE A 119 18.17 -16.51 0.30
C ILE A 119 18.42 -15.07 -0.16
N ARG A 120 19.16 -14.90 -1.25
CA ARG A 120 19.35 -13.58 -1.85
C ARG A 120 18.24 -13.31 -2.85
N MET A 121 17.56 -12.18 -2.70
CA MET A 121 16.45 -11.77 -3.55
C MET A 121 16.64 -10.35 -4.07
N ASN A 122 16.25 -10.13 -5.33
CA ASN A 122 16.28 -8.82 -5.96
C ASN A 122 14.89 -8.19 -5.91
N PHE A 123 14.80 -7.00 -5.31
CA PHE A 123 13.59 -6.20 -5.19
C PHE A 123 13.68 -5.00 -6.13
N PRO A 124 12.90 -4.96 -7.22
CA PRO A 124 12.85 -3.78 -8.06
C PRO A 124 12.20 -2.63 -7.28
N ARG A 125 12.84 -1.46 -7.30
CA ARG A 125 12.32 -0.24 -6.68
C ARG A 125 11.69 0.65 -7.74
N PHE A 126 10.53 1.22 -7.39
CA PHE A 126 9.81 2.13 -8.27
C PHE A 126 9.44 3.43 -7.56
N GLY A 127 9.51 4.54 -8.29
CA GLY A 127 8.91 5.82 -7.93
C GLY A 127 7.57 5.98 -8.65
N LEU A 128 6.48 6.13 -7.90
CA LEU A 128 5.15 6.34 -8.47
C LEU A 128 4.84 7.85 -8.52
N MET A 129 4.18 8.29 -9.60
CA MET A 129 3.81 9.68 -9.81
C MET A 129 2.69 10.11 -8.84
N LYS A 130 3.04 10.71 -7.70
CA LYS A 130 2.09 11.04 -6.64
C LYS A 130 1.96 12.55 -6.48
N TRP A 131 1.37 13.20 -7.48
CA TRP A 131 1.00 14.61 -7.37
C TRP A 131 -0.25 14.81 -6.51
N ILE A 132 -0.38 16.00 -5.96
CA ILE A 132 -1.39 16.35 -4.95
C ILE A 132 -2.51 17.13 -5.61
N SER A 133 -3.68 16.51 -5.75
CA SER A 133 -4.87 17.11 -6.37
C SER A 133 -5.82 17.82 -5.40
N LYS A 134 -5.64 17.63 -4.08
CA LYS A 134 -6.43 18.25 -3.02
C LYS A 134 -5.55 19.15 -2.18
N GLU A 135 -6.14 20.17 -1.57
CA GLU A 135 -5.42 21.00 -0.60
C GLU A 135 -4.79 20.12 0.49
N ASN A 136 -3.51 20.34 0.74
CA ASN A 136 -2.76 19.61 1.75
C ASN A 136 -1.87 20.61 2.48
N PRO A 137 -2.24 21.03 3.70
CA PRO A 137 -1.51 22.07 4.44
C PRO A 137 -0.10 21.63 4.83
N ARG A 138 0.22 20.33 4.74
CA ARG A 138 1.55 19.78 5.04
C ARG A 138 2.51 19.82 3.84
N MET A 139 2.07 20.35 2.69
CA MET A 139 2.83 20.33 1.45
C MET A 139 2.87 21.72 0.81
N ARG A 140 4.09 22.16 0.45
CA ARG A 140 4.30 23.44 -0.25
C ARG A 140 3.68 23.37 -1.64
N GLU A 141 3.12 24.49 -2.11
CA GLU A 141 2.48 24.57 -3.43
C GLU A 141 3.41 24.09 -4.55
N GLN A 142 4.65 24.58 -4.55
CA GLN A 142 5.69 24.23 -5.54
C GLN A 142 6.05 22.74 -5.57
N ASP A 143 5.78 21.99 -4.49
CA ASP A 143 6.08 20.56 -4.41
C ASP A 143 4.94 19.70 -4.94
N LYS A 144 3.71 20.22 -5.05
CA LYS A 144 2.51 19.41 -5.34
C LYS A 144 2.62 18.59 -6.62
N ASP A 145 3.32 19.10 -7.63
CA ASP A 145 3.38 18.49 -8.95
C ASP A 145 4.68 17.70 -9.21
N VAL A 146 5.68 17.76 -8.32
CA VAL A 146 7.01 17.14 -8.53
C VAL A 146 7.28 15.97 -7.58
N ILE A 147 6.25 15.50 -6.87
CA ILE A 147 6.39 14.49 -5.82
C ILE A 147 6.19 13.08 -6.37
N TRP A 148 7.15 12.25 -6.02
CA TRP A 148 7.13 10.82 -6.26
C TRP A 148 6.89 10.09 -4.95
N ARG A 149 6.28 8.90 -5.01
CA ARG A 149 6.13 8.00 -3.86
C ARG A 149 6.96 6.74 -4.09
N ASN A 150 7.80 6.37 -3.12
CA ASN A 150 8.47 5.07 -3.13
C ASN A 150 7.44 3.94 -3.12
N CYS A 151 7.64 2.94 -3.96
CA CYS A 151 6.76 1.79 -4.10
C CYS A 151 7.34 0.59 -3.33
N SER A 152 6.64 0.14 -2.30
CA SER A 152 6.94 -1.07 -1.53
C SER A 152 6.33 -2.34 -2.15
N SER A 153 5.63 -2.26 -3.30
CA SER A 153 4.85 -3.38 -3.84
C SER A 153 5.65 -4.66 -4.10
N SER A 154 6.94 -4.57 -4.45
CA SER A 154 7.80 -5.75 -4.63
C SER A 154 8.07 -6.47 -3.29
N TYR A 155 8.34 -5.70 -2.23
CA TYR A 155 8.48 -6.21 -0.87
C TYR A 155 7.17 -6.74 -0.31
N GLU A 156 6.07 -6.02 -0.50
CA GLU A 156 4.72 -6.46 -0.14
C GLU A 156 4.37 -7.78 -0.82
N ARG A 157 4.66 -7.92 -2.12
CA ARG A 157 4.46 -9.16 -2.85
C ARG A 157 5.21 -10.31 -2.17
N TYR A 158 6.50 -10.12 -1.87
CA TYR A 158 7.29 -11.14 -1.22
C TYR A 158 6.73 -11.57 0.15
N MET A 159 6.28 -10.62 0.98
CA MET A 159 5.61 -10.92 2.25
C MET A 159 4.44 -11.90 2.07
N PHE A 160 3.64 -11.73 1.02
CA PHE A 160 2.53 -12.62 0.72
C PHE A 160 2.95 -13.92 0.01
N ASP A 161 3.96 -13.88 -0.86
CA ASP A 161 4.49 -15.08 -1.52
C ASP A 161 5.08 -16.05 -0.48
N MET A 162 5.76 -15.53 0.56
CA MET A 162 6.23 -16.31 1.72
C MET A 162 5.10 -16.99 2.52
N CYS A 163 3.86 -16.51 2.40
CA CYS A 163 2.74 -17.14 3.07
C CYS A 163 2.33 -18.45 2.38
N LEU A 164 2.58 -18.62 1.08
CA LEU A 164 2.04 -19.74 0.30
C LEU A 164 2.46 -21.12 0.82
N ASN A 165 3.66 -21.20 1.41
CA ASN A 165 4.23 -22.45 1.93
C ASN A 165 4.31 -22.49 3.46
N ASN A 166 3.63 -21.58 4.16
CA ASN A 166 3.62 -21.52 5.63
C ASN A 166 2.17 -21.47 6.15
N ARG A 167 1.76 -22.54 6.83
CA ARG A 167 0.38 -22.75 7.28
C ARG A 167 -0.12 -21.66 8.24
N GLU A 168 0.72 -21.22 9.17
CA GLU A 168 0.38 -20.18 10.14
C GLU A 168 0.19 -18.82 9.45
N ARG A 169 1.07 -18.48 8.51
CA ARG A 169 0.92 -17.27 7.68
C ARG A 169 -0.32 -17.31 6.80
N LEU A 170 -0.70 -18.48 6.26
CA LEU A 170 -1.96 -18.65 5.53
C LEU A 170 -3.19 -18.36 6.40
N TYR A 171 -3.15 -18.63 7.70
CA TYR A 171 -4.24 -18.24 8.61
C TYR A 171 -4.44 -16.73 8.65
N ILE A 172 -3.35 -15.96 8.69
CA ILE A 172 -3.38 -14.50 8.68
C ILE A 172 -3.88 -13.96 7.34
N VAL A 173 -3.41 -14.53 6.22
CA VAL A 173 -3.90 -14.17 4.88
C VAL A 173 -5.41 -14.46 4.76
N THR A 174 -5.87 -15.58 5.31
CA THR A 174 -7.28 -15.95 5.34
C THR A 174 -8.10 -14.98 6.20
N ALA A 175 -7.63 -14.63 7.40
CA ALA A 175 -8.24 -13.60 8.24
C ALA A 175 -8.35 -12.25 7.51
N CYS A 176 -7.30 -11.83 6.79
CA CYS A 176 -7.34 -10.61 5.97
C CYS A 176 -8.41 -10.69 4.87
N ARG A 177 -8.57 -11.84 4.20
CA ARG A 177 -9.61 -12.05 3.17
C ARG A 177 -11.02 -11.98 3.78
N ILE A 178 -11.23 -12.60 4.93
CA ILE A 178 -12.48 -12.51 5.69
C ILE A 178 -12.80 -11.04 6.02
N MET A 179 -11.83 -10.31 6.57
CA MET A 179 -12.01 -8.88 6.91
C MET A 179 -12.30 -8.01 5.68
N LYS A 180 -11.70 -8.30 4.51
CA LYS A 180 -12.05 -7.62 3.26
C LYS A 180 -13.51 -7.85 2.87
N ALA A 181 -14.03 -9.07 3.05
CA ALA A 181 -15.43 -9.38 2.80
C ALA A 181 -16.35 -8.66 3.80
N VAL A 182 -16.01 -8.66 5.09
CA VAL A 182 -16.75 -7.95 6.15
C VAL A 182 -16.83 -6.45 5.84
N VAL A 183 -15.70 -5.81 5.54
CA VAL A 183 -15.65 -4.39 5.17
C VAL A 183 -16.52 -4.13 3.93
N LYS A 184 -16.44 -4.97 2.90
CA LYS A 184 -17.28 -4.82 1.69
C LYS A 184 -18.78 -4.89 2.02
N THR A 185 -19.18 -5.79 2.92
CA THR A 185 -20.57 -5.93 3.37
C THR A 185 -21.03 -4.73 4.19
N LEU A 186 -20.23 -4.29 5.16
CA LEU A 186 -20.56 -3.19 6.06
C LEU A 186 -20.58 -1.81 5.40
N ARG A 187 -19.78 -1.60 4.35
CA ARG A 187 -19.86 -0.37 3.54
C ARG A 187 -21.25 -0.16 2.93
N LYS A 188 -21.94 -1.24 2.53
CA LYS A 188 -23.32 -1.15 2.03
C LYS A 188 -24.30 -0.65 3.11
N ARG A 189 -23.94 -0.80 4.38
CA ARG A 189 -24.70 -0.35 5.56
C ARG A 189 -24.18 0.97 6.13
N GLN A 190 -23.34 1.70 5.37
CA GLN A 190 -22.75 2.99 5.77
C GLN A 190 -21.98 2.95 7.11
N ASN A 191 -21.43 1.80 7.47
CA ASN A 191 -20.66 1.65 8.71
C ASN A 191 -19.37 2.50 8.67
N HIS A 192 -19.15 3.32 9.70
CA HIS A 192 -18.04 4.27 9.76
C HIS A 192 -16.66 3.61 9.63
N ALA A 193 -16.41 2.51 10.37
CA ALA A 193 -15.15 1.78 10.29
C ALA A 193 -14.90 1.20 8.89
N ALA A 194 -15.92 0.58 8.30
CA ALA A 194 -15.81 0.00 6.97
C ALA A 194 -15.60 1.05 5.86
N ASN A 195 -16.16 2.26 6.04
CA ASN A 195 -15.98 3.39 5.12
C ASN A 195 -14.57 4.01 5.21
N LEU A 196 -13.95 4.00 6.40
CA LEU A 196 -12.56 4.45 6.60
C LEU A 196 -11.54 3.45 6.05
N LEU A 197 -11.75 2.15 6.30
CA LEU A 197 -10.77 1.12 5.95
C LEU A 197 -10.70 0.90 4.44
N THR A 198 -9.48 0.75 3.91
CA THR A 198 -9.23 0.33 2.52
C THR A 198 -8.63 -1.08 2.50
N SER A 199 -8.52 -1.68 1.31
CA SER A 199 -7.80 -2.94 1.15
C SER A 199 -6.32 -2.81 1.56
N TYR A 200 -5.74 -1.62 1.42
CA TYR A 200 -4.38 -1.33 1.86
C TYR A 200 -4.28 -1.30 3.39
N HIS A 201 -5.23 -0.68 4.10
CA HIS A 201 -5.26 -0.68 5.57
C HIS A 201 -5.32 -2.12 6.12
N LEU A 202 -6.20 -2.95 5.57
CA LEU A 202 -6.31 -4.37 5.96
C LEU A 202 -5.04 -5.18 5.63
N LYS A 203 -4.36 -4.84 4.54
CA LYS A 203 -3.09 -5.46 4.15
C LYS A 203 -1.96 -5.06 5.12
N THR A 204 -1.91 -3.80 5.54
CA THR A 204 -0.96 -3.31 6.56
C THR A 204 -1.15 -4.05 7.89
N ILE A 205 -2.39 -4.20 8.36
CA ILE A 205 -2.68 -5.02 9.56
C ILE A 205 -2.19 -6.45 9.38
N ALA A 206 -2.46 -7.07 8.22
CA ALA A 206 -2.01 -8.43 7.94
C ALA A 206 -0.48 -8.57 7.98
N MET A 207 0.26 -7.61 7.43
CA MET A 207 1.74 -7.64 7.42
C MET A 207 2.32 -7.51 8.83
N TYR A 208 1.76 -6.65 9.69
CA TYR A 208 2.12 -6.61 11.11
C TYR A 208 1.77 -7.91 11.84
N CYS A 209 0.62 -8.51 11.56
CA CYS A 209 0.30 -9.82 12.11
C CYS A 209 1.33 -10.88 11.65
N ILE A 210 1.74 -10.89 10.37
CA ILE A 210 2.77 -11.81 9.87
C ILE A 210 4.08 -11.60 10.62
N GLU A 211 4.52 -10.34 10.77
CA GLU A 211 5.74 -9.97 11.48
C GLU A 211 5.72 -10.45 12.94
N PHE A 212 4.72 -10.05 13.73
CA PHE A 212 4.72 -10.31 15.17
C PHE A 212 4.22 -11.70 15.58
N LEU A 213 3.55 -12.43 14.69
CA LEU A 213 3.05 -13.78 15.01
C LEU A 213 3.90 -14.89 14.37
N THR A 214 4.70 -14.61 13.33
CA THR A 214 5.33 -15.69 12.53
C THR A 214 6.79 -15.47 12.15
N VAL A 215 7.38 -14.31 12.46
CA VAL A 215 8.83 -14.10 12.27
C VAL A 215 9.52 -14.49 13.57
N PRO A 216 10.31 -15.57 13.62
CA PRO A 216 10.83 -16.14 14.88
C PRO A 216 11.70 -15.17 15.70
N THR A 217 12.36 -14.21 15.04
CA THR A 217 13.20 -13.20 15.72
C THR A 217 12.40 -12.03 16.30
N VAL A 218 11.07 -12.00 16.09
CA VAL A 218 10.15 -10.95 16.53
C VAL A 218 9.00 -11.52 17.37
N ALA A 219 8.44 -12.66 16.96
CA ALA A 219 7.40 -13.37 17.68
C ALA A 219 7.91 -13.87 19.04
N PRO A 220 7.01 -14.07 20.03
CA PRO A 220 7.41 -14.68 21.29
C PRO A 220 8.08 -16.05 21.06
N PRO A 221 9.07 -16.45 21.87
CA PRO A 221 9.70 -17.76 21.76
C PRO A 221 8.65 -18.89 21.80
N ASP A 222 8.84 -19.90 20.95
CA ASP A 222 7.97 -21.08 20.83
C ASP A 222 6.48 -20.76 20.54
N PHE A 223 6.20 -19.54 20.06
CA PHE A 223 4.84 -19.14 19.72
C PHE A 223 4.38 -19.79 18.41
N HIS A 224 3.18 -20.36 18.44
CA HIS A 224 2.51 -20.97 17.29
C HIS A 224 1.09 -20.46 17.16
N LEU A 225 0.70 -20.09 15.95
CA LEU A 225 -0.66 -19.66 15.65
C LEU A 225 -1.56 -20.87 15.37
N GLY A 226 -2.53 -21.11 16.26
CA GLY A 226 -3.34 -22.34 16.26
C GLY A 226 -4.38 -22.44 15.12
N GLY A 227 -4.72 -21.34 14.46
CA GLY A 227 -5.69 -21.38 13.35
C GLY A 227 -6.20 -20.03 12.87
N VAL A 228 -7.09 -20.06 11.88
CA VAL A 228 -7.75 -18.86 11.31
C VAL A 228 -8.55 -18.09 12.37
N ARG A 229 -9.20 -18.79 13.31
CA ARG A 229 -10.00 -18.14 14.36
C ARG A 229 -9.13 -17.29 15.29
N GLU A 230 -7.97 -17.80 15.67
CA GLU A 230 -7.01 -17.08 16.49
C GLU A 230 -6.37 -15.92 15.69
N ALA A 231 -5.97 -16.17 14.45
CA ALA A 231 -5.44 -15.15 13.54
C ALA A 231 -6.42 -13.97 13.37
N LEU A 232 -7.71 -14.28 13.20
CA LEU A 232 -8.77 -13.28 13.11
C LEU A 232 -8.97 -12.53 14.44
N GLY A 233 -8.79 -13.21 15.58
CA GLY A 233 -8.75 -12.59 16.90
C GLY A 233 -7.65 -11.53 17.02
N TYR A 234 -6.40 -11.86 16.70
CA TYR A 234 -5.31 -10.87 16.69
C TYR A 234 -5.57 -9.74 15.71
N PHE A 235 -6.07 -10.06 14.51
CA PHE A 235 -6.38 -9.06 13.50
C PHE A 235 -7.42 -8.04 14.01
N LEU A 236 -8.51 -8.51 14.60
CA LEU A 236 -9.56 -7.66 15.18
C LEU A 236 -9.04 -6.88 16.39
N LYS A 237 -8.30 -7.51 17.29
CA LYS A 237 -7.73 -6.86 18.47
C LYS A 237 -6.77 -5.73 18.06
N PHE A 238 -5.90 -5.98 17.08
CA PHE A 238 -5.00 -4.94 16.58
C PHE A 238 -5.76 -3.83 15.86
N LEU A 239 -6.76 -4.16 15.05
CA LEU A 239 -7.60 -3.17 14.38
C LEU A 239 -8.38 -2.29 15.39
N LYS A 240 -8.86 -2.87 16.50
CA LYS A 240 -9.49 -2.13 17.59
C LYS A 240 -8.53 -1.11 18.19
N LEU A 241 -7.31 -1.53 18.53
CA LEU A 241 -6.27 -0.63 19.06
C LEU A 241 -5.92 0.49 18.08
N VAL A 242 -5.85 0.18 16.78
CA VAL A 242 -5.65 1.16 15.69
C VAL A 242 -6.74 2.22 15.66
N PHE A 243 -8.00 1.83 15.85
CA PHE A 243 -9.10 2.78 15.95
C PHE A 243 -9.05 3.57 17.25
N ASP A 244 -8.81 2.92 18.40
CA ASP A 244 -8.74 3.55 19.72
C ASP A 244 -7.66 4.65 19.75
N LYS A 245 -6.49 4.37 19.17
CA LYS A 245 -5.34 5.30 19.07
C LYS A 245 -5.40 6.21 17.83
N GLU A 246 -6.40 6.05 16.96
CA GLU A 246 -6.57 6.82 15.72
C GLU A 246 -5.32 6.82 14.81
N THR A 247 -4.59 5.71 14.82
CA THR A 247 -3.31 5.61 14.14
C THR A 247 -3.09 4.24 13.53
N LEU A 248 -2.67 4.22 12.26
CA LEU A 248 -2.22 3.03 11.57
C LEU A 248 -0.88 3.33 10.89
N PRO A 249 0.25 3.02 11.52
CA PRO A 249 1.56 3.19 10.91
C PRO A 249 1.66 2.38 9.61
N GLU A 250 2.21 2.97 8.56
CA GLU A 250 2.55 2.26 7.33
C GLU A 250 3.69 1.25 7.61
N PHE A 251 3.62 0.06 7.03
CA PHE A 251 4.48 -1.08 7.39
C PHE A 251 5.93 -0.93 6.93
N PHE A 252 6.17 -0.28 5.78
CA PHE A 252 7.49 -0.08 5.17
C PHE A 252 8.13 1.28 5.51
N LEU A 253 7.47 2.12 6.30
CA LEU A 253 7.95 3.45 6.69
C LEU A 253 8.07 3.55 8.20
N GLY A 254 9.30 3.50 8.71
CA GLY A 254 9.59 3.66 10.14
C GLY A 254 9.29 2.43 11.00
N ASN A 255 9.10 1.26 10.40
CA ASN A 255 8.96 0.01 11.16
C ASN A 255 10.35 -0.48 11.62
N GLU A 256 10.55 -0.47 12.93
CA GLU A 256 11.81 -0.83 13.61
C GLU A 256 12.18 -2.31 13.43
N TYR A 257 11.21 -3.18 13.12
CA TYR A 257 11.42 -4.61 12.98
C TYR A 257 11.63 -5.05 11.52
N LEU A 258 11.49 -4.12 10.56
CA LEU A 258 11.59 -4.45 9.14
C LEU A 258 12.95 -5.01 8.75
N GLY A 259 14.02 -4.58 9.42
CA GLY A 259 15.37 -5.14 9.24
C GLY A 259 15.53 -6.60 9.67
N LYS A 260 14.58 -7.17 10.43
CA LYS A 260 14.52 -8.61 10.74
C LYS A 260 14.01 -9.44 9.57
N ILE A 261 13.28 -8.82 8.64
CA ILE A 261 12.70 -9.46 7.45
C ILE A 261 13.53 -9.11 6.21
N PHE A 262 13.87 -7.83 6.04
CA PHE A 262 14.60 -7.28 4.91
C PHE A 262 15.86 -6.53 5.37
N PRO A 263 16.90 -7.25 5.87
CA PRO A 263 18.13 -6.63 6.37
C PRO A 263 18.75 -5.70 5.34
N ASP A 264 19.28 -4.56 5.81
CA ASP A 264 19.99 -3.54 5.02
C ASP A 264 19.22 -2.95 3.81
N SER A 265 17.93 -3.27 3.66
CA SER A 265 17.10 -2.73 2.60
C SER A 265 16.80 -1.24 2.79
N TYR A 266 16.47 -0.55 1.70
CA TYR A 266 16.10 0.85 1.68
C TYR A 266 14.98 1.18 2.67
N PHE A 267 13.98 0.29 2.75
CA PHE A 267 12.86 0.48 3.68
C PHE A 267 13.24 0.14 5.11
N ALA A 268 14.10 -0.84 5.36
CA ALA A 268 14.60 -1.12 6.71
C ALA A 268 15.41 0.06 7.28
N ASN A 269 16.08 0.82 6.41
CA ASN A 269 16.81 2.04 6.75
C ASN A 269 15.92 3.31 6.79
N ALA A 270 14.62 3.18 6.53
CA ALA A 270 13.68 4.30 6.58
C ALA A 270 13.11 4.44 8.00
N HIS A 271 13.64 5.37 8.80
CA HIS A 271 13.27 5.50 10.21
C HIS A 271 12.04 6.38 10.52
N LYS A 272 11.49 7.09 9.53
CA LYS A 272 10.35 7.99 9.74
C LYS A 272 9.02 7.27 9.58
N LYS A 273 8.28 7.13 10.68
CA LYS A 273 6.91 6.57 10.70
C LYS A 273 5.92 7.45 9.92
N TYR A 274 4.91 6.82 9.31
CA TYR A 274 3.83 7.50 8.62
C TYR A 274 2.47 6.93 9.01
N ASN A 275 1.56 7.76 9.51
CA ASN A 275 0.19 7.35 9.83
C ASN A 275 -0.64 7.30 8.54
N LEU A 276 -1.20 6.15 8.18
CA LEU A 276 -2.08 5.99 7.03
C LEU A 276 -3.39 6.79 7.15
N PHE A 277 -3.83 7.09 8.38
CA PHE A 277 -4.99 7.96 8.63
C PHE A 277 -4.67 9.46 8.56
N ALA A 278 -3.40 9.86 8.43
CA ALA A 278 -3.00 11.28 8.41
C ALA A 278 -3.63 12.12 7.29
N LYS A 279 -4.10 11.48 6.23
CA LYS A 279 -4.75 12.11 5.06
C LYS A 279 -6.27 12.07 5.12
N GLU A 280 -6.83 11.33 6.07
CA GLU A 280 -8.27 11.15 6.22
C GLU A 280 -8.86 12.27 7.09
N ASN A 281 -10.18 12.47 7.02
CA ASN A 281 -10.84 13.46 7.86
C ASN A 281 -10.79 13.00 9.33
N PRO A 282 -10.26 13.81 10.27
CA PRO A 282 -10.15 13.42 11.69
C PRO A 282 -11.48 12.95 12.31
N ARG A 283 -12.60 13.60 11.96
CA ARG A 283 -13.93 13.18 12.44
C ARG A 283 -14.35 11.82 11.92
N GLN A 284 -13.92 11.45 10.70
CA GLN A 284 -14.17 10.11 10.16
C GLN A 284 -13.30 9.06 10.83
N VAL A 285 -12.07 9.43 11.20
CA VAL A 285 -11.15 8.56 11.95
C VAL A 285 -11.71 8.28 13.35
N GLU A 286 -12.11 9.32 14.07
CA GLU A 286 -12.77 9.21 15.38
C GLU A 286 -14.05 8.37 15.29
N ALA A 287 -14.92 8.65 14.30
CA ALA A 287 -16.18 7.95 14.13
C ALA A 287 -16.03 6.45 13.82
N ALA A 288 -14.85 6.01 13.34
CA ALA A 288 -14.61 4.60 13.05
C ALA A 288 -14.70 3.71 14.30
N LYS A 289 -14.39 4.24 15.49
CA LYS A 289 -14.52 3.51 16.77
C LYS A 289 -15.94 2.95 16.96
N TYR A 290 -16.95 3.76 16.66
CA TYR A 290 -18.36 3.38 16.80
C TYR A 290 -18.81 2.36 15.74
N GLY A 291 -18.08 2.22 14.63
CA GLY A 291 -18.36 1.24 13.59
C GLY A 291 -17.79 -0.15 13.88
N PHE A 292 -16.83 -0.27 14.81
CA PHE A 292 -16.07 -1.51 15.02
C PHE A 292 -16.94 -2.67 15.53
N GLY A 293 -17.88 -2.43 16.45
CA GLY A 293 -18.79 -3.47 16.96
C GLY A 293 -19.62 -4.15 15.86
N GLY A 294 -19.91 -3.46 14.76
CA GLY A 294 -20.57 -4.05 13.59
C GLY A 294 -19.70 -5.09 12.85
N MET A 295 -18.37 -4.97 12.92
CA MET A 295 -17.44 -5.98 12.40
C MET A 295 -17.43 -7.21 13.29
N GLU A 296 -17.37 -7.02 14.61
CA GLU A 296 -17.41 -8.10 15.59
C GLU A 296 -18.72 -8.89 15.50
N ALA A 297 -19.86 -8.19 15.35
CA ALA A 297 -21.17 -8.82 15.21
C ALA A 297 -21.29 -9.70 13.95
N ILE A 298 -20.74 -9.28 12.80
CA ILE A 298 -20.74 -10.12 11.59
C ILE A 298 -19.88 -11.38 11.77
N LEU A 299 -18.85 -11.30 12.62
CA LEU A 299 -17.89 -12.36 12.85
C LEU A 299 -18.13 -13.13 14.14
N GLU A 300 -19.32 -12.99 14.74
CA GLU A 300 -19.65 -13.70 15.97
C GLU A 300 -19.43 -15.21 15.81
N GLY A 301 -18.73 -15.81 16.78
CA GLY A 301 -18.34 -17.22 16.74
C GLY A 301 -17.20 -17.60 15.76
N CYS A 302 -16.67 -16.64 14.99
CA CYS A 302 -15.61 -16.88 14.00
C CYS A 302 -14.20 -16.51 14.47
N TYR A 303 -14.04 -15.87 15.64
CA TYR A 303 -12.76 -15.48 16.22
C TYR A 303 -12.67 -15.80 17.72
N THR A 304 -11.48 -15.66 18.30
CA THR A 304 -11.25 -15.88 19.74
C THR A 304 -10.40 -14.76 20.32
N TYR A 305 -10.86 -14.14 21.42
CA TYR A 305 -10.06 -13.18 22.19
C TYR A 305 -9.44 -13.78 23.45
N ALA A 306 -10.14 -14.69 24.13
CA ALA A 306 -9.77 -15.18 25.45
C ALA A 306 -8.41 -15.91 25.50
N SER A 307 -7.95 -16.45 24.37
CA SER A 307 -6.71 -17.21 24.26
C SER A 307 -5.57 -16.44 23.59
N LEU A 308 -5.75 -15.14 23.29
CA LEU A 308 -4.70 -14.36 22.64
C LEU A 308 -3.56 -14.07 23.62
N ASN A 309 -2.34 -14.16 23.12
CA ASN A 309 -1.13 -13.87 23.88
C ASN A 309 -0.99 -12.36 24.09
N GLU A 310 -1.10 -11.94 25.35
CA GLU A 310 -1.01 -10.55 25.78
C GLU A 310 0.36 -9.91 25.52
N SER A 311 1.45 -10.68 25.34
CA SER A 311 2.74 -10.10 24.94
C SER A 311 2.68 -9.54 23.52
N VAL A 312 2.03 -10.25 22.59
CA VAL A 312 1.84 -9.82 21.20
C VAL A 312 0.94 -8.58 21.14
N ILE A 313 -0.17 -8.59 21.89
CA ILE A 313 -1.08 -7.44 21.97
C ILE A 313 -0.34 -6.20 22.48
N ARG A 314 0.51 -6.36 23.50
CA ARG A 314 1.35 -5.27 24.00
C ARG A 314 2.41 -4.80 22.99
N CYS A 315 2.92 -5.66 22.12
CA CYS A 315 3.79 -5.25 21.02
C CYS A 315 3.03 -4.35 20.02
N PHE A 316 1.81 -4.73 19.63
CA PHE A 316 0.98 -3.87 18.79
C PHE A 316 0.77 -2.49 19.42
N GLU A 317 0.35 -2.44 20.68
CA GLU A 317 0.05 -1.17 21.35
C GLU A 317 1.30 -0.31 21.58
N ASN A 318 2.36 -0.89 22.15
CA ASN A 318 3.48 -0.11 22.70
C ASN A 318 4.64 0.09 21.71
N ARG A 319 4.76 -0.77 20.71
CA ARG A 319 5.86 -0.73 19.73
C ARG A 319 5.38 -0.23 18.38
N VAL A 320 4.28 -0.80 17.86
CA VAL A 320 3.77 -0.43 16.55
C VAL A 320 3.07 0.92 16.61
N LEU A 321 2.05 1.07 17.44
CA LEU A 321 1.19 2.25 17.47
C LEU A 321 1.80 3.49 18.15
N ARG A 322 3.04 3.39 18.63
CA ARG A 322 3.81 4.54 19.14
C ARG A 322 4.31 5.37 17.96
N MET A 323 3.63 6.49 17.71
CA MET A 323 3.90 7.43 16.62
C MET A 323 4.49 8.75 17.09
#